data_AF-A0A6V7JJB6-F1
#
_entry.id   AF-A0A6V7JJB6-F1
#
_cell.length_a   1.000
_cell.length_b   1.000
_cell.length_c   1.000
_cell.angle_alpha   90.00
_cell.angle_beta   90.00
_cell.angle_gamma   90.00
#
_symmetry.space_group_name_H-M   'P 1'
#
loop_
_entity.id
_entity.type
_entity.pdbx_description
1 polymer ?
#
loop_
_entity_poly.entity_id
_entity_poly.type
_entity_poly.pdbx_seq_one_letter_code
_entity_poly.pdbx_strand_id
1 'polypeptide(L)'
;RNYEIVRNQVELGEIIGEGQFGNVHKGSYKARDGQIMAVAVKTCKVDADLATAEKFLEEAYIMQQFEHPYIIRLIGVCSEAPIWLVMELARLGEMRAYLQSNKHRLDLAALLLYAFQLSTALSYLESKKFVHRDIAARNVLVSSHSCVKLADFGLSRWVEDQSYYVASKCKLPIKWMAPESINFRRFTTSSDVWMF
;
A
#
# COMPACT_ATOMS: atom_id res chain seq x y z
N ARG A 1 -5.54 -12.53 -14.70
CA ARG A 1 -6.56 -12.86 -13.66
C ARG A 1 -7.68 -11.83 -13.81
N ASN A 2 -8.96 -12.22 -13.73
CA ASN A 2 -10.05 -11.25 -13.68
C ASN A 2 -10.14 -10.71 -12.24
N TYR A 3 -9.88 -9.41 -12.05
CA TYR A 3 -9.89 -8.76 -10.74
C TYR A 3 -11.23 -8.10 -10.40
N GLU A 4 -12.21 -8.14 -11.31
CA GLU A 4 -13.53 -7.55 -11.05
C GLU A 4 -14.30 -8.38 -10.02
N ILE A 5 -14.80 -7.69 -8.98
CA ILE A 5 -15.62 -8.24 -7.91
C ILE A 5 -17.00 -7.61 -7.99
N VAL A 6 -18.04 -8.43 -7.90
CA VAL A 6 -19.42 -7.94 -7.82
C VAL A 6 -19.64 -7.35 -6.42
N ARG A 7 -20.13 -6.11 -6.36
CA ARG A 7 -20.27 -5.36 -5.09
C ARG A 7 -21.02 -6.12 -3.99
N ASN A 8 -22.03 -6.91 -4.34
CA ASN A 8 -22.81 -7.71 -3.39
C ASN A 8 -22.02 -8.85 -2.71
N GLN A 9 -20.81 -9.15 -3.18
CA GLN A 9 -19.91 -10.10 -2.55
C GLN A 9 -19.07 -9.46 -1.43
N VAL A 10 -19.13 -8.13 -1.28
CA VAL A 10 -18.33 -7.38 -0.31
C VAL A 10 -19.26 -6.67 0.67
N GLU A 11 -19.04 -6.91 1.95
CA GLU A 11 -19.72 -6.21 3.03
C GLU A 11 -18.74 -5.23 3.68
N LEU A 12 -19.12 -3.96 3.73
CA LEU A 12 -18.36 -2.92 4.44
C LEU A 12 -18.67 -2.95 5.93
N GLY A 13 -17.63 -2.87 6.74
CA GLY A 13 -17.70 -2.67 8.18
C GLY A 13 -17.17 -1.30 8.61
N GLU A 14 -16.59 -1.28 9.80
CA GLU A 14 -16.03 -0.07 10.43
C GLU A 14 -14.89 0.56 9.60
N ILE A 15 -14.74 1.88 9.73
CA ILE A 15 -13.61 2.61 9.17
C ILE A 15 -12.37 2.32 10.01
N ILE A 16 -11.28 1.93 9.37
CA ILE A 16 -9.99 1.61 9.99
C ILE A 16 -8.88 2.57 9.57
N GLY A 17 -9.14 3.46 8.62
CA GLY A 17 -8.19 4.48 8.20
C GLY A 17 -8.78 5.46 7.19
N GLU A 18 -8.04 6.53 6.93
CA GLU A 18 -8.36 7.52 5.90
C GLU A 18 -7.18 7.62 4.95
N GLY A 19 -7.44 7.45 3.66
CA GLY A 19 -6.46 7.60 2.59
C GLY A 19 -6.72 8.87 1.77
N GLN A 20 -5.81 9.17 0.85
CA GLN A 20 -5.90 10.34 -0.02
C GLN A 20 -7.23 10.43 -0.79
N PHE A 21 -7.78 9.28 -1.20
CA PHE A 21 -8.95 9.18 -2.06
C PHE A 21 -10.28 9.00 -1.31
N GLY A 22 -10.23 8.68 -0.02
CA GLY A 22 -11.39 8.32 0.79
C GLY A 22 -11.05 7.37 1.92
N ASN A 23 -12.07 6.78 2.53
CA ASN A 23 -11.91 5.93 3.70
C ASN A 23 -11.37 4.55 3.35
N VAL A 24 -10.72 3.92 4.33
CA VAL A 24 -10.41 2.50 4.33
C VAL A 24 -11.30 1.83 5.37
N HIS A 25 -12.12 0.89 4.91
CA HIS A 25 -13.00 0.10 5.76
C HIS A 25 -12.42 -1.29 5.99
N LYS A 26 -12.66 -1.85 7.16
CA LYS A 26 -12.61 -3.30 7.34
C LYS A 26 -13.87 -3.90 6.71
N GLY A 27 -13.79 -5.11 6.17
CA GLY A 27 -14.96 -5.77 5.58
C GLY A 27 -14.81 -7.28 5.45
N SER A 28 -15.82 -7.91 4.86
CA SER A 28 -15.84 -9.32 4.45
C SER A 28 -16.03 -9.42 2.94
N TYR A 29 -15.30 -10.34 2.31
CA TYR A 29 -15.48 -10.72 0.92
C TYR A 29 -15.86 -12.20 0.83
N LYS A 30 -16.98 -12.49 0.16
CA LYS A 30 -17.45 -13.84 -0.13
C LYS A 30 -16.99 -14.28 -1.52
N ALA A 31 -15.98 -15.14 -1.56
CA ALA A 31 -15.45 -15.72 -2.78
C ALA A 31 -16.46 -16.67 -3.45
N ARG A 32 -16.22 -17.00 -4.72
CA ARG A 32 -17.12 -17.85 -5.54
C ARG A 32 -17.27 -19.27 -5.02
N ASP A 33 -16.26 -19.79 -4.33
CA ASP A 33 -16.27 -21.09 -3.65
C ASP A 33 -17.03 -21.06 -2.30
N GLY A 34 -17.56 -19.90 -1.92
CA GLY A 34 -18.29 -19.69 -0.67
C GLY A 34 -17.41 -19.32 0.52
N GLN A 35 -16.08 -19.27 0.37
CA GLN A 35 -15.19 -18.87 1.45
C GLN A 35 -15.37 -17.38 1.77
N ILE A 36 -15.48 -17.05 3.07
CA ILE A 36 -15.53 -15.68 3.55
C ILE A 36 -14.14 -15.27 4.05
N MET A 37 -13.64 -14.16 3.53
CA MET A 37 -12.33 -13.60 3.86
C MET A 37 -12.49 -12.22 4.48
N ALA A 38 -11.73 -11.93 5.54
CA ALA A 38 -11.61 -10.57 6.05
C ALA A 38 -10.74 -9.73 5.12
N VAL A 39 -11.21 -8.54 4.77
CA VAL A 39 -10.59 -7.66 3.76
C VAL A 39 -10.49 -6.22 4.26
N ALA A 40 -9.59 -5.45 3.66
CA ALA A 40 -9.58 -4.00 3.73
C ALA A 40 -10.16 -3.44 2.42
N VAL A 41 -11.10 -2.50 2.51
CA VAL A 41 -11.77 -1.90 1.35
C VAL A 41 -11.47 -0.41 1.32
N LYS A 42 -10.63 0.01 0.37
CA LYS A 42 -10.38 1.42 0.11
C LYS A 42 -11.50 1.92 -0.80
N THR A 43 -12.15 3.01 -0.41
CA THR A 43 -13.26 3.60 -1.18
C THR A 43 -12.83 4.89 -1.85
N CYS A 44 -13.19 5.07 -3.12
CA CYS A 44 -13.12 6.38 -3.77
C CYS A 44 -14.36 7.20 -3.39
N LYS A 45 -14.18 8.49 -3.08
CA LYS A 45 -15.28 9.42 -2.82
C LYS A 45 -16.26 9.47 -4.01
N VAL A 46 -17.56 9.55 -3.72
CA VAL A 46 -18.63 9.52 -4.74
C VAL A 46 -18.56 10.73 -5.67
N ASP A 47 -18.11 11.86 -5.13
CA ASP A 47 -17.93 13.16 -5.78
C ASP A 47 -16.50 13.37 -6.31
N ALA A 48 -15.68 12.32 -6.37
CA ALA A 48 -14.34 12.40 -6.92
C ALA A 48 -14.38 12.81 -8.41
N ASP A 49 -13.51 13.75 -8.80
CA ASP A 49 -13.32 14.07 -10.21
C ASP A 49 -12.69 12.90 -10.98
N LEU A 50 -12.79 12.94 -12.32
CA LEU A 50 -12.27 11.88 -13.20
C LEU A 50 -10.78 11.62 -12.96
N ALA A 51 -9.97 12.67 -12.77
CA ALA A 51 -8.54 12.54 -12.55
C ALA A 51 -8.21 11.83 -11.23
N THR A 52 -9.04 12.01 -10.20
CA THR A 52 -8.92 11.35 -8.90
C THR A 52 -9.32 9.89 -9.01
N ALA A 53 -10.42 9.59 -9.72
CA ALA A 53 -10.84 8.21 -9.99
C ALA A 53 -9.82 7.44 -10.83
N GLU A 54 -9.22 8.07 -11.84
CA GLU A 54 -8.15 7.46 -12.66
C GLU A 54 -6.91 7.13 -11.83
N LYS A 55 -6.43 8.04 -10.98
CA LYS A 55 -5.31 7.77 -10.06
C LYS A 55 -5.63 6.65 -9.07
N PHE A 56 -6.88 6.57 -8.63
CA PHE A 56 -7.34 5.52 -7.74
C PHE A 56 -7.32 4.13 -8.41
N LEU A 57 -7.77 4.04 -9.66
CA LEU A 57 -7.69 2.82 -10.46
C LEU A 57 -6.25 2.47 -10.86
N GLU A 58 -5.40 3.47 -11.07
CA GLU A 58 -3.99 3.28 -11.34
C GLU A 58 -3.27 2.60 -10.16
N GLU A 59 -3.61 2.95 -8.92
CA GLU A 59 -3.11 2.25 -7.72
C GLU A 59 -3.46 0.76 -7.79
N ALA A 60 -4.70 0.43 -8.16
CA ALA A 60 -5.12 -0.95 -8.35
C ALA A 60 -4.32 -1.64 -9.46
N TYR A 61 -4.14 -0.99 -10.61
CA TYR A 61 -3.38 -1.51 -11.75
C TYR A 61 -1.92 -1.81 -11.39
N ILE A 62 -1.30 -0.97 -10.57
CA ILE A 62 0.05 -1.20 -10.03
C ILE A 62 0.05 -2.42 -9.12
N MET A 63 -0.85 -2.47 -8.13
CA MET A 63 -0.90 -3.55 -7.14
C MET A 63 -1.15 -4.94 -7.77
N GLN A 64 -1.89 -5.00 -8.90
CA GLN A 64 -2.14 -6.26 -9.62
C GLN A 64 -0.87 -6.95 -10.13
N GLN A 65 0.23 -6.21 -10.25
CA GLN A 65 1.50 -6.70 -10.81
C GLN A 65 2.41 -7.32 -9.75
N PHE A 66 2.05 -7.19 -8.46
CA PHE A 66 2.86 -7.66 -7.35
C PHE A 66 2.27 -8.88 -6.68
N GLU A 67 3.12 -9.88 -6.47
CA GLU A 67 2.82 -11.09 -5.72
C GLU A 67 4.04 -11.40 -4.85
N HIS A 68 4.01 -10.94 -3.59
CA HIS A 68 5.10 -11.08 -2.64
C HIS A 68 4.53 -11.22 -1.22
N PRO A 69 5.08 -12.11 -0.35
CA PRO A 69 4.54 -12.37 0.98
C PRO A 69 4.48 -11.14 1.90
N TYR A 70 5.37 -10.16 1.69
CA TYR A 70 5.49 -8.95 2.51
C TYR A 70 5.05 -7.67 1.79
N ILE A 71 4.18 -7.79 0.78
CA ILE A 71 3.47 -6.68 0.13
C ILE A 71 1.97 -6.94 0.29
N ILE A 72 1.19 -5.91 0.59
CA ILE A 72 -0.27 -6.01 0.65
C ILE A 72 -0.82 -6.37 -0.72
N ARG A 73 -1.49 -7.52 -0.78
CA ARG A 73 -2.10 -8.07 -1.99
C ARG A 73 -3.45 -7.40 -2.29
N LEU A 74 -3.62 -6.99 -3.55
CA LEU A 74 -4.94 -6.69 -4.09
C LEU A 74 -5.72 -7.99 -4.32
N ILE A 75 -6.94 -8.05 -3.79
CA ILE A 75 -7.87 -9.17 -4.00
C ILE A 75 -8.71 -8.90 -5.25
N GLY A 76 -9.20 -7.67 -5.41
CA GLY A 76 -9.95 -7.25 -6.59
C GLY A 76 -10.46 -5.82 -6.51
N VAL A 77 -11.28 -5.45 -7.49
CA VAL A 77 -11.82 -4.11 -7.70
C VAL A 77 -13.33 -4.23 -7.92
N CYS A 78 -14.11 -3.37 -7.29
CA CYS A 78 -15.49 -3.10 -7.70
C CYS A 78 -15.47 -1.80 -8.49
N SER A 79 -15.59 -1.91 -9.82
CA SER A 79 -15.40 -0.78 -10.75
C SER A 79 -16.62 0.14 -10.85
N GLU A 80 -17.82 -0.34 -10.53
CA GLU A 80 -19.02 0.49 -10.46
C GLU A 80 -18.86 1.58 -9.39
N ALA A 81 -19.40 2.78 -9.62
CA ALA A 81 -19.30 3.86 -8.64
C ALA A 81 -20.17 3.56 -7.38
N PRO A 82 -19.68 3.84 -6.16
CA PRO A 82 -18.33 4.33 -5.84
C PRO A 82 -17.27 3.22 -5.93
N ILE A 83 -16.15 3.47 -6.63
CA ILE A 83 -15.11 2.47 -6.90
C ILE A 83 -14.50 1.97 -5.58
N TRP A 84 -14.35 0.65 -5.43
CA TRP A 84 -13.70 0.02 -4.27
C TRP A 84 -12.49 -0.80 -4.66
N LEU A 85 -11.39 -0.66 -3.92
CA LEU A 85 -10.25 -1.59 -3.97
C LEU A 85 -10.33 -2.54 -2.78
N VAL A 86 -10.47 -3.83 -3.07
CA VAL A 86 -10.55 -4.88 -2.06
C VAL A 86 -9.15 -5.49 -1.92
N MET A 87 -8.58 -5.40 -0.72
CA MET A 87 -7.21 -5.81 -0.39
C MET A 87 -7.21 -6.78 0.77
N GLU A 88 -6.12 -7.52 0.95
CA GLU A 88 -5.94 -8.31 2.16
C GLU A 88 -5.91 -7.43 3.42
N LEU A 89 -6.48 -7.92 4.51
CA LEU A 89 -6.51 -7.20 5.78
C LEU A 89 -5.27 -7.52 6.63
N ALA A 90 -4.48 -6.50 6.96
CA ALA A 90 -3.46 -6.57 8.00
C ALA A 90 -4.10 -6.31 9.37
N ARG A 91 -4.28 -7.38 10.16
CA ARG A 91 -5.16 -7.37 11.34
C ARG A 91 -4.68 -6.51 12.51
N LEU A 92 -3.38 -6.23 12.59
CA LEU A 92 -2.76 -5.47 13.68
C LEU A 92 -2.49 -4.00 13.29
N GLY A 93 -2.92 -3.59 12.10
CA GLY A 93 -2.96 -2.18 11.69
C GLY A 93 -1.59 -1.57 11.35
N GLU A 94 -1.49 -0.24 11.44
CA GLU A 94 -0.30 0.54 11.12
C GLU A 94 0.89 0.21 12.04
N MET A 95 2.07 -0.01 11.45
CA MET A 95 3.28 -0.38 12.17
C MET A 95 3.68 0.64 13.23
N ARG A 96 3.60 1.95 12.97
CA ARG A 96 3.98 2.98 13.96
C ARG A 96 3.16 2.85 15.24
N ALA A 97 1.83 2.76 15.11
CA ALA A 97 0.93 2.59 16.25
C ALA A 97 1.17 1.26 16.97
N TYR A 98 1.41 0.18 16.20
CA TYR A 98 1.74 -1.13 16.74
C TYR A 98 3.04 -1.12 17.56
N LEU A 99 4.12 -0.54 17.03
CA LEU A 99 5.42 -0.43 17.71
C LEU A 99 5.31 0.37 19.02
N GLN A 100 4.55 1.48 19.00
CA GLN A 100 4.32 2.30 20.18
C GLN A 100 3.55 1.54 21.26
N SER A 101 2.47 0.85 20.88
CA SER A 101 1.59 0.13 21.81
C SER A 101 2.22 -1.14 22.36
N ASN A 102 3.16 -1.76 21.63
CA ASN A 102 3.79 -3.03 22.00
C ASN A 102 5.27 -2.90 22.39
N LYS A 103 5.74 -1.69 22.69
CA LYS A 103 7.16 -1.42 23.01
C LYS A 103 7.75 -2.35 24.05
N HIS A 104 6.96 -2.76 25.06
CA HIS A 104 7.42 -3.65 26.13
C HIS A 104 7.48 -5.14 25.75
N ARG A 105 6.88 -5.52 24.63
CA ARG A 105 6.79 -6.91 24.14
C ARG A 105 7.71 -7.18 22.96
N LEU A 106 8.24 -6.14 22.33
CA LEU A 106 9.10 -6.23 21.16
C LEU A 106 10.56 -6.28 21.57
N ASP A 107 11.23 -7.36 21.21
CA ASP A 107 12.67 -7.50 21.36
C ASP A 107 13.40 -7.13 20.07
N LEU A 108 14.74 -7.13 20.13
CA LEU A 108 15.57 -6.82 18.98
C LEU A 108 15.35 -7.81 17.82
N ALA A 109 15.09 -9.09 18.13
CA ALA A 109 14.86 -10.12 17.12
C ALA A 109 13.60 -9.83 16.29
N ALA A 110 12.51 -9.42 16.92
CA ALA A 110 11.28 -9.02 16.23
C ALA A 110 11.51 -7.80 15.32
N LEU A 111 12.25 -6.79 15.79
CA LEU A 111 12.55 -5.59 14.99
C LEU A 111 13.43 -5.92 13.78
N LEU A 112 14.45 -6.76 13.94
CA LEU A 112 15.30 -7.23 12.85
C LEU A 112 14.51 -8.06 11.85
N LEU A 113 13.59 -8.91 12.32
CA LEU A 113 12.69 -9.66 11.46
C LEU A 113 11.85 -8.74 10.58
N TYR A 114 11.27 -7.68 11.14
CA TYR A 114 10.46 -6.73 10.35
C TYR A 114 11.31 -6.02 9.29
N ALA A 115 12.52 -5.58 9.64
CA ALA A 115 13.44 -4.96 8.69
C ALA A 115 13.82 -5.93 7.55
N PHE A 116 14.09 -7.20 7.88
CA PHE A 116 14.37 -8.24 6.88
C PHE A 116 13.17 -8.50 5.96
N GLN A 117 11.96 -8.59 6.49
CA GLN A 117 10.75 -8.78 5.68
C GLN A 117 10.55 -7.62 4.70
N LEU A 118 10.72 -6.38 5.15
CA LEU A 118 10.63 -5.21 4.30
C LEU A 118 11.76 -5.17 3.27
N SER A 119 12.99 -5.53 3.62
CA SER A 119 14.09 -5.56 2.64
C SER A 119 13.83 -6.54 1.50
N THR A 120 13.24 -7.71 1.79
CA THR A 120 12.86 -8.66 0.72
C THR A 120 11.75 -8.12 -0.17
N ALA A 121 10.78 -7.38 0.38
CA ALA A 121 9.75 -6.69 -0.42
C ALA A 121 10.35 -5.61 -1.32
N LEU A 122 11.29 -4.81 -0.80
CA LEU A 122 11.96 -3.76 -1.58
C LEU A 122 12.88 -4.34 -2.65
N SER A 123 13.61 -5.41 -2.35
CA SER A 123 14.40 -6.14 -3.35
C SER A 123 13.51 -6.71 -4.47
N TYR A 124 12.31 -7.20 -4.12
CA TYR A 124 11.33 -7.63 -5.11
C TYR A 124 10.86 -6.46 -5.99
N LEU A 125 10.54 -5.29 -5.42
CA LEU A 125 10.15 -4.11 -6.21
C LEU A 125 11.29 -3.62 -7.13
N GLU A 126 12.53 -3.62 -6.64
CA GLU A 126 13.70 -3.30 -7.45
C GLU A 126 13.86 -4.25 -8.63
N SER A 127 13.65 -5.57 -8.43
CA SER A 127 13.70 -6.57 -9.51
C SER A 127 12.63 -6.32 -10.60
N LYS A 128 11.56 -5.60 -10.23
CA LYS A 128 10.50 -5.14 -11.13
C LYS A 128 10.73 -3.73 -11.68
N LYS A 129 11.88 -3.10 -11.43
CA LYS A 129 12.18 -1.70 -11.81
C LYS A 129 11.11 -0.72 -11.30
N PHE A 130 10.61 -0.97 -10.09
CA PHE A 130 9.53 -0.20 -9.50
C PHE A 130 10.03 0.60 -8.31
N VAL A 131 9.61 1.87 -8.21
CA VAL A 131 10.00 2.77 -7.12
C VAL A 131 8.77 3.16 -6.32
N HIS A 132 8.82 2.91 -5.01
CA HIS A 132 7.74 3.14 -4.07
C HIS A 132 7.56 4.61 -3.74
N ARG A 133 8.66 5.34 -3.51
CA ARG A 133 8.73 6.80 -3.28
C ARG A 133 8.19 7.31 -1.95
N ASP A 134 7.71 6.42 -1.09
CA ASP A 134 7.14 6.76 0.20
C ASP A 134 7.34 5.65 1.24
N ILE A 135 8.55 5.11 1.32
CA ILE A 135 8.88 4.08 2.31
C ILE A 135 8.96 4.73 3.69
N ALA A 136 8.04 4.36 4.56
CA ALA A 136 7.98 4.81 5.94
C ALA A 136 7.09 3.88 6.77
N ALA A 137 7.30 3.83 8.09
CA ALA A 137 6.50 2.98 9.00
C ALA A 137 4.97 3.27 8.98
N ARG A 138 4.54 4.44 8.49
CA ARG A 138 3.11 4.76 8.27
C ARG A 138 2.49 3.95 7.12
N ASN A 139 3.32 3.52 6.17
CA ASN A 139 2.94 2.74 4.99
C ASN A 139 3.30 1.25 5.16
N VAL A 140 3.61 0.83 6.38
CA VAL A 140 3.82 -0.57 6.73
C VAL A 140 2.69 -1.01 7.63
N LEU A 141 2.06 -2.14 7.29
CA LEU A 141 0.99 -2.73 8.06
C LEU A 141 1.44 -4.04 8.72
N VAL A 142 0.93 -4.33 9.91
CA VAL A 142 1.26 -5.51 10.68
C VAL A 142 0.15 -6.55 10.48
N SER A 143 0.48 -7.65 9.79
CA SER A 143 -0.47 -8.73 9.52
C SER A 143 -0.60 -9.67 10.72
N SER A 144 0.53 -9.98 11.36
CA SER A 144 0.63 -10.74 12.61
C SER A 144 1.87 -10.29 13.40
N HIS A 145 2.02 -10.75 14.65
CA HIS A 145 3.17 -10.40 15.48
C HIS A 145 4.54 -10.72 14.84
N SER A 146 4.59 -11.62 13.86
CA SER A 146 5.79 -12.04 13.15
C SER A 146 5.75 -11.73 11.64
N CYS A 147 4.82 -10.90 11.17
CA CYS A 147 4.65 -10.60 9.75
C CYS A 147 4.20 -9.16 9.51
N VAL A 148 5.05 -8.38 8.84
CA VAL A 148 4.75 -7.04 8.34
C VAL A 148 4.66 -7.02 6.81
N LYS A 149 3.90 -6.07 6.29
CA LYS A 149 3.66 -5.92 4.85
C LYS A 149 3.76 -4.46 4.44
N LEU A 150 4.48 -4.21 3.36
CA LEU A 150 4.52 -2.91 2.69
C LEU A 150 3.18 -2.63 2.01
N ALA A 151 2.68 -1.41 2.16
CA ALA A 151 1.39 -0.95 1.68
C ALA A 151 1.51 0.45 1.05
N ASP A 152 0.39 0.95 0.54
CA ASP A 152 0.22 2.29 -0.05
C ASP A 152 1.10 2.58 -1.28
N PHE A 153 0.58 2.20 -2.44
CA PHE A 153 1.23 2.41 -3.74
C PHE A 153 0.75 3.70 -4.44
N GLY A 154 0.04 4.59 -3.75
CA GLY A 154 -0.59 5.77 -4.35
C GLY A 154 0.40 6.80 -4.94
N LEU A 155 1.65 6.78 -4.49
CA LEU A 155 2.73 7.63 -5.02
C LEU A 155 3.70 6.88 -5.94
N SER A 156 3.55 5.57 -6.05
CA SER A 156 4.53 4.69 -6.66
C SER A 156 4.43 4.66 -8.18
N ARG A 157 5.54 4.36 -8.87
CA ARG A 157 5.63 4.41 -10.35
C ARG A 157 6.67 3.43 -10.91
N TRP A 158 6.45 3.02 -12.16
CA TRP A 158 7.43 2.31 -13.00
C TRP A 158 8.55 3.27 -13.42
N VAL A 159 9.79 2.78 -13.40
CA VAL A 159 10.94 3.52 -13.93
C VAL A 159 11.23 3.03 -15.35
N GLU A 160 11.09 3.90 -16.34
CA GLU A 160 11.74 3.69 -17.64
C GLU A 160 13.22 4.06 -17.51
N ASP A 161 14.12 3.28 -18.12
CA ASP A 161 15.58 3.24 -17.90
C ASP A 161 16.34 4.59 -18.01
N GLN A 162 15.69 5.70 -18.37
CA GLN A 162 16.31 7.04 -18.43
C GLN A 162 15.44 8.22 -17.97
N SER A 163 14.26 8.00 -17.40
CA SER A 163 13.35 9.11 -17.03
C SER A 163 13.39 9.42 -15.53
N TYR A 164 13.79 10.65 -15.17
CA TYR A 164 13.57 11.19 -13.83
C TYR A 164 12.21 11.89 -13.79
N TYR A 165 11.41 11.58 -12.78
CA TYR A 165 10.08 12.15 -12.62
C TYR A 165 10.11 13.53 -11.94
N VAL A 166 9.25 14.48 -12.35
CA VAL A 166 9.06 15.76 -11.65
C VAL A 166 7.69 15.74 -10.95
N ALA A 167 7.70 15.68 -9.62
CA ALA A 167 6.46 15.60 -8.83
C ALA A 167 5.63 16.89 -8.88
N SER A 168 4.31 16.74 -9.04
CA SER A 168 3.33 17.83 -8.86
C SER A 168 3.16 18.20 -7.38
N LYS A 169 2.54 19.36 -7.10
CA LYS A 169 2.43 20.06 -5.80
C LYS A 169 1.73 19.26 -4.69
N CYS A 170 2.32 18.17 -4.21
CA CYS A 170 1.85 17.42 -3.06
C CYS A 170 2.72 17.73 -1.82
N LYS A 171 2.15 17.61 -0.61
CA LYS A 171 2.93 17.68 0.64
C LYS A 171 3.93 16.53 0.65
N LEU A 172 5.21 16.86 0.52
CA LEU A 172 6.28 15.87 0.47
C LEU A 172 6.75 15.47 1.88
N PRO A 173 7.09 14.19 2.12
CA PRO A 173 7.64 13.72 3.39
C PRO A 173 9.15 14.03 3.49
N ILE A 174 9.51 15.33 3.51
CA ILE A 174 10.90 15.80 3.38
C ILE A 174 11.89 15.08 4.30
N LYS A 175 11.49 14.76 5.55
CA LYS A 175 12.37 14.08 6.53
C LYS A 175 12.78 12.66 6.15
N TRP A 176 12.04 12.02 5.24
CA TRP A 176 12.34 10.67 4.74
C TRP A 176 13.04 10.70 3.38
N MET A 177 12.97 11.80 2.65
CA MET A 177 13.41 11.85 1.26
C MET A 177 14.93 11.89 1.12
N ALA A 178 15.44 11.21 0.10
CA ALA A 178 16.82 11.31 -0.32
C ALA A 178 17.16 12.73 -0.81
N PRO A 179 18.41 13.20 -0.67
CA PRO A 179 18.81 14.55 -1.08
C PRO A 179 18.51 14.86 -2.55
N GLU A 180 18.72 13.91 -3.46
CA GLU A 180 18.41 14.06 -4.88
C GLU A 180 16.91 14.13 -5.16
N SER A 181 16.08 13.47 -4.34
CA SER A 181 14.63 13.58 -4.40
C SER A 181 14.14 14.94 -3.93
N ILE A 182 14.81 15.55 -2.95
CA ILE A 182 14.50 16.90 -2.46
C ILE A 182 14.92 17.94 -3.50
N ASN A 183 16.19 17.90 -3.92
CA ASN A 183 16.80 18.95 -4.75
C ASN A 183 16.34 18.90 -6.21
N PHE A 184 16.18 17.70 -6.77
CA PHE A 184 15.98 17.50 -8.20
C PHE A 184 14.70 16.75 -8.53
N ARG A 185 13.87 16.44 -7.52
CA ARG A 185 12.67 15.58 -7.65
C ARG A 185 12.99 14.20 -8.21
N ARG A 186 14.25 13.76 -8.18
CA ARG A 186 14.66 12.47 -8.74
C ARG A 186 14.32 11.33 -7.78
N PHE A 187 13.58 10.35 -8.26
CA PHE A 187 13.26 9.13 -7.53
C PHE A 187 13.81 7.92 -8.29
N THR A 188 14.55 7.07 -7.60
CA THR A 188 15.16 5.84 -8.09
C THR A 188 15.08 4.75 -7.02
N THR A 189 15.49 3.53 -7.35
CA THR A 189 15.63 2.46 -6.35
C THR A 189 16.62 2.85 -5.24
N SER A 190 17.68 3.60 -5.57
CA SER A 190 18.61 4.13 -4.57
C SER A 190 17.98 5.15 -3.62
N SER A 191 17.04 5.99 -4.10
CA SER A 191 16.30 6.90 -3.22
C SER A 191 15.35 6.15 -2.28
N ASP A 192 14.81 5.00 -2.72
CA ASP A 192 14.04 4.11 -1.86
C ASP A 192 14.93 3.43 -0.81
N VAL A 193 16.19 3.09 -1.15
CA VAL A 193 17.18 2.60 -0.18
C VAL A 193 17.52 3.64 0.89
N TRP A 194 17.56 4.93 0.55
CA TRP A 194 17.71 6.00 1.56
C TRP A 194 16.52 6.05 2.54
N MET A 195 15.30 5.83 2.03
CA MET A 195 14.09 5.87 2.84
C MET A 195 13.94 4.65 3.77
N PHE A 196 14.53 3.51 3.39
CA PHE A 196 14.56 2.26 4.15
C PHE A 196 15.54 2.31 5.32
#